data_AF-A0A2U2DFY8-F1
#
_entry.id   AF-A0A2U2DFY8-F1
#
_cell.length_a   1.000
_cell.length_b   1.000
_cell.length_c   1.000
_cell.angle_alpha   90.00
_cell.angle_beta   90.00
_cell.angle_gamma   90.00
#
_symmetry.space_group_name_H-M   'P 1'
#
loop_
_entity.id
_entity.type
_entity.pdbx_description
1 polymer ?
#
loop_
_entity_poly.entity_id
_entity_poly.type
_entity_poly.pdbx_seq_one_letter_code
_entity_poly.pdbx_strand_id
1 'polypeptide(L)' 'MKGSRRIFNLLSYSDDEIEAILAAATAACRCLDVDLNTEQGRHILQRATNLAGSGVVDEAKILAMLCARGVKAAERNSA' A
#
# COMPACT_ATOMS: atom_id res chain seq x y z
N MET A 1 -17.73 10.40 -13.99
CA MET A 1 -17.05 9.09 -14.11
C MET A 1 -17.18 8.38 -12.77
N LYS A 2 -17.90 7.24 -12.74
CA LYS A 2 -18.11 6.44 -11.51
C LYS A 2 -16.77 5.82 -11.10
N GLY A 3 -16.16 6.34 -10.05
CA GLY A 3 -15.00 5.72 -9.42
C GLY A 3 -15.45 4.40 -8.79
N SER A 4 -15.14 3.28 -9.43
CA SER A 4 -15.31 1.96 -8.83
C SER A 4 -14.48 1.89 -7.55
N ARG A 5 -15.13 2.08 -6.40
CA ARG A 5 -14.53 1.78 -5.09
C ARG A 5 -14.29 0.28 -5.07
N ARG A 6 -13.09 -0.15 -5.46
CA ARG A 6 -12.64 -1.54 -5.33
C ARG A 6 -12.61 -1.85 -3.84
N ILE A 7 -13.60 -2.61 -3.38
CA ILE A 7 -13.66 -3.05 -1.98
C ILE A 7 -12.39 -3.87 -1.72
N PHE A 8 -11.62 -3.46 -0.71
CA PHE A 8 -10.50 -4.21 -0.18
C PHE A 8 -11.04 -5.50 0.42
N ASN A 9 -10.69 -6.64 -0.17
CA ASN A 9 -11.06 -7.95 0.36
C ASN A 9 -9.79 -8.71 0.73
N LEU A 10 -9.52 -8.82 2.03
CA LEU A 10 -8.43 -9.65 2.54
C LEU A 10 -8.82 -11.12 2.71
N LEU A 11 -10.11 -11.46 2.62
CA LEU A 11 -10.63 -12.81 2.92
C LEU A 11 -10.13 -13.89 1.94
N SER A 12 -9.43 -13.50 0.89
CA SER A 12 -8.85 -14.38 -0.13
C SER A 12 -7.39 -14.73 0.12
N TYR A 13 -6.76 -14.13 1.14
CA TYR A 13 -5.36 -14.33 1.49
C TYR A 13 -5.24 -15.21 2.73
N SER A 14 -4.14 -15.95 2.81
CA SER A 14 -3.72 -16.62 4.04
C SER A 14 -3.31 -15.59 5.11
N ASP A 15 -3.26 -16.01 6.37
CA ASP A 15 -2.87 -15.13 7.47
C ASP A 15 -1.46 -14.56 7.27
N ASP A 16 -0.50 -15.37 6.79
CA ASP A 16 0.87 -14.93 6.49
C ASP A 16 0.90 -13.84 5.40
N GLU A 17 0.07 -13.97 4.36
CA GLU A 17 -0.04 -12.97 3.30
C GLU A 17 -0.72 -11.69 3.81
N ILE A 18 -1.71 -11.81 4.68
CA ILE A 18 -2.37 -10.66 5.32
C ILE A 18 -1.34 -9.92 6.19
N GLU A 19 -0.55 -10.63 6.98
CA GLU A 19 0.51 -10.04 7.80
C GLU A 19 1.54 -9.31 6.94
N ALA A 20 2.01 -9.92 5.84
CA ALA A 20 2.95 -9.28 4.93
C ALA A 20 2.38 -8.00 4.28
N ILE A 21 1.12 -8.02 3.86
CA ILE A 21 0.43 -6.85 3.29
C ILE A 21 0.32 -5.72 4.33
N LEU A 22 -0.10 -6.05 5.56
CA LEU A 22 -0.28 -5.08 6.64
C LEU A 22 1.05 -4.50 7.11
N ALA A 23 2.09 -5.33 7.23
CA ALA A 23 3.43 -4.92 7.58
C ALA A 23 4.00 -3.96 6.52
N ALA A 24 3.89 -4.31 5.24
CA ALA A 24 4.34 -3.45 4.15
C ALA A 24 3.59 -2.11 4.10
N ALA A 25 2.27 -2.12 4.28
CA ALA A 25 1.47 -0.90 4.30
C ALA A 25 1.83 0.00 5.49
N THR A 26 2.04 -0.58 6.67
CA THR A 26 2.43 0.14 7.88
C THR A 26 3.83 0.74 7.76
N ALA A 27 4.79 -0.04 7.24
CA ALA A 27 6.14 0.44 6.96
C ALA A 27 6.14 1.57 5.93
N ALA A 28 5.34 1.45 4.85
CA ALA A 28 5.22 2.49 3.85
C ALA A 28 4.60 3.78 4.43
N CYS A 29 3.59 3.65 5.29
CA CYS A 29 3.01 4.79 6.00
C CYS A 29 4.06 5.52 6.86
N ARG A 30 4.90 4.79 7.60
CA ARG A 30 6.02 5.37 8.37
C ARG A 30 7.05 6.05 7.47
N CYS A 31 7.45 5.43 6.36
CA CYS A 31 8.42 6.01 5.42
C CYS A 31 7.92 7.30 4.76
N LEU A 32 6.61 7.46 4.64
CA LEU A 32 5.98 8.62 3.99
C LEU A 32 5.43 9.65 5.00
N ASP A 33 5.63 9.42 6.30
CA ASP A 33 5.05 10.21 7.40
C ASP A 33 3.53 10.38 7.29
N VAL A 34 2.83 9.28 7.00
CA VAL A 34 1.38 9.22 6.86
C VAL A 34 0.80 8.36 7.98
N ASP A 35 -0.25 8.85 8.65
CA ASP A 35 -1.03 8.03 9.57
C ASP A 35 -1.95 7.08 8.79
N LEU A 36 -1.92 5.79 9.13
CA LEU A 36 -2.72 4.73 8.51
C LEU A 36 -4.24 5.01 8.59
N ASN A 37 -4.69 5.71 9.63
CA ASN A 37 -6.10 6.05 9.85
C ASN A 37 -6.61 7.19 8.96
N THR A 38 -5.71 7.90 8.29
CA THR A 38 -6.08 8.95 7.33
C THR A 38 -6.59 8.34 6.03
N GLU A 39 -7.22 9.16 5.19
CA GLU A 39 -7.56 8.72 3.83
C GLU A 39 -6.31 8.27 3.06
N GLN A 40 -5.22 9.02 3.15
CA GLN A 40 -3.96 8.67 2.50
C GLN A 40 -3.41 7.33 2.99
N GLY A 41 -3.47 7.06 4.30
CA GLY A 41 -3.10 5.78 4.90
C GLY A 41 -3.94 4.61 4.38
N ARG A 42 -5.27 4.77 4.31
CA ARG A 42 -6.17 3.78 3.71
C ARG A 42 -5.88 3.53 2.23
N HIS A 43 -5.50 4.56 1.48
CA HIS A 43 -5.08 4.43 0.08
C HIS A 43 -3.76 3.65 -0.06
N ILE A 44 -2.81 3.82 0.86
CA ILE A 44 -1.56 3.03 0.90
C ILE A 44 -1.89 1.55 1.15
N LEU A 45 -2.72 1.26 2.15
CA LEU A 45 -3.17 -0.10 2.45
C LEU A 45 -3.89 -0.74 1.25
N GLN A 46 -4.82 -0.02 0.63
CA GLN A 46 -5.52 -0.51 -0.57
C GLN A 46 -4.54 -0.81 -1.72
N ARG A 47 -3.49 -0.01 -1.88
CA ARG A 47 -2.44 -0.28 -2.87
C ARG A 47 -1.61 -1.51 -2.54
N ALA A 48 -1.24 -1.71 -1.28
CA ALA A 48 -0.53 -2.90 -0.83
C ALA A 48 -1.29 -4.18 -1.20
N THR A 49 -2.60 -4.21 -0.95
CA THR A 49 -3.46 -5.34 -1.31
C THR A 49 -3.63 -5.52 -2.81
N ASN A 50 -3.68 -4.44 -3.59
CA ASN A 50 -3.72 -4.55 -5.04
C ASN A 50 -2.41 -5.15 -5.59
N LEU A 51 -1.26 -4.84 -4.99
CA LEU A 51 0.02 -5.44 -5.36
C LEU A 51 0.05 -6.94 -5.03
N ALA A 52 -0.44 -7.31 -3.84
CA ALA A 52 -0.63 -8.72 -3.47
C ALA A 52 -1.57 -9.47 -4.43
N GLY A 53 -2.70 -8.86 -4.79
CA GLY A 53 -3.65 -9.45 -5.75
C GLY A 53 -3.11 -9.57 -7.18
N SER A 54 -1.98 -8.92 -7.45
CA SER A 54 -1.23 -9.05 -8.72
C SER A 54 -0.16 -10.15 -8.66
N GLY A 55 -0.05 -10.88 -7.55
CA GLY A 55 0.94 -11.93 -7.31
C GLY A 55 2.19 -11.50 -6.54
N VAL A 56 2.25 -10.26 -6.02
CA VAL A 56 3.38 -9.76 -5.21
C VAL A 56 3.03 -9.82 -3.73
N VAL A 57 3.31 -10.94 -3.08
CA VAL A 57 2.99 -11.19 -1.65
C VAL A 57 4.18 -10.99 -0.69
N ASP A 58 5.38 -10.76 -1.22
CA ASP A 58 6.56 -10.46 -0.40
C ASP A 58 6.51 -9.03 0.17
N GLU A 59 6.59 -8.91 1.49
CA GLU A 59 6.52 -7.64 2.23
C GLU A 59 7.51 -6.61 1.68
N ALA A 60 8.78 -7.00 1.53
CA ALA A 60 9.85 -6.09 1.10
C ALA A 60 9.62 -5.56 -0.31
N LYS A 61 9.13 -6.41 -1.23
CA LYS A 61 8.75 -5.99 -2.59
C LYS A 61 7.56 -5.02 -2.58
N ILE A 62 6.50 -5.33 -1.80
CA ILE A 62 5.34 -4.44 -1.69
C ILE A 62 5.79 -3.07 -1.16
N LEU A 63 6.58 -3.04 -0.08
CA LEU A 63 7.12 -1.83 0.53
C LEU A 63 7.94 -1.02 -0.49
N ALA A 64 8.88 -1.66 -1.18
CA ALA A 64 9.72 -1.00 -2.18
C ALA A 64 8.87 -0.35 -3.29
N MET A 65 7.83 -1.04 -3.77
CA MET A 65 6.93 -0.51 -4.80
C MET A 65 6.07 0.66 -4.30
N LEU A 66 5.62 0.62 -3.04
CA LEU A 66 4.87 1.70 -2.41
C LEU A 66 5.75 2.94 -2.23
N CYS A 67 6.94 2.78 -1.65
CA CYS A 67 7.88 3.86 -1.37
C CYS A 67 8.51 4.46 -2.64
N ALA A 68 8.90 3.65 -3.63
CA ALA A 68 9.46 4.16 -4.89
C ALA A 68 8.49 5.09 -5.63
N ARG A 69 7.18 4.88 -5.47
CA ARG A 69 6.15 5.77 -6.01
C ARG A 69 5.88 7.01 -5.15
N GLY A 70 6.07 6.91 -3.83
CA GLY A 70 6.00 8.05 -2.92
C GLY A 70 7.16 9.04 -3.11
N VAL A 71 8.39 8.54 -3.29
CA VAL A 71 9.58 9.38 -3.53
C VAL A 71 9.46 10.17 -4.84
N LYS A 72 8.98 9.55 -5.92
CA LYS A 72 8.74 10.27 -7.19
C LYS A 72 7.65 11.35 -7.11
N ALA A 73 6.71 11.24 -6.18
CA ALA A 73 5.70 12.27 -5.95
C ALA A 73 6.26 13.43 -5.12
N ALA A 74 7.12 13.14 -4.14
CA ALA A 74 7.81 14.16 -3.34
C ALA A 74 8.79 14.99 -4.18
N GLU A 75 9.61 14.36 -5.03
CA GLU A 75 10.56 15.06 -5.91
C GLU A 75 9.89 16.02 -6.89
N ARG A 76 8.68 15.70 -7.37
CA ARG A 76 7.91 16.58 -8.28
C ARG A 76 7.28 17.80 -7.61
N ASN A 77 7.11 17.80 -6.29
CA ASN A 77 6.61 18.95 -5.53
C ASN A 77 7.75 19.84 -4.99
N SER A 78 8.99 19.40 -5.14
CA SER A 78 10.19 20.15 -4.74
C SER A 78 10.95 20.73 -5.95
N ALA A 79 10.36 20.65 -7.16
CA ALA A 79 10.91 21.13 -8.43
C ALA A 79 10.10 22.30 -8.99
#